data_AF-A0A4R1QZC3-F1
#
_entry.id   AF-A0A4R1QZC3-F1
#
_cell.length_a   1.000
_cell.length_b   1.000
_cell.length_c   1.000
_cell.angle_alpha   90.00
_cell.angle_beta   90.00
_cell.angle_gamma   90.00
#
_symmetry.space_group_name_H-M   'P 1'
#
loop_
_entity.id
_entity.type
_entity.pdbx_description
1 polymer ?
#
loop_
_entity_poly.entity_id
_entity_poly.type
_entity_poly.pdbx_seq_one_letter_code
_entity_poly.pdbx_strand_id
1 'polypeptide(L)'
;MKRNFILGACFLLLMSVSGYVTFHTARAVTAKAARSYSGYLVCQSCAGASRGEAADGTRVPEHPELHTVACLRKPFCIASGYGIFIRGRDGKYVYYKLDQKGSALAYQNIVSKTVRADHLRVEVIGSLQNRIIVTENVIEK
;
A
#
# COMPACT_ATOMS: atom_id res chain seq x y z
N MET A 1 26.14 -63.92 59.59
CA MET A 1 24.85 -64.51 59.12
C MET A 1 24.41 -63.69 57.91
N LYS A 2 24.71 -64.11 56.67
CA LYS A 2 23.97 -65.04 55.78
C LYS A 2 22.57 -64.55 55.35
N ARG A 3 22.45 -64.36 54.02
CA ARG A 3 21.28 -64.38 53.09
C ARG A 3 20.56 -63.03 52.88
N ASN A 4 20.59 -62.38 51.71
CA ASN A 4 20.29 -62.72 50.29
C ASN A 4 18.81 -62.47 49.91
N PHE A 5 18.60 -62.08 48.63
CA PHE A 5 17.35 -61.96 47.82
C PHE A 5 16.68 -60.57 47.82
N ILE A 6 16.19 -59.99 46.71
CA ILE A 6 16.25 -60.26 45.25
C ILE A 6 15.61 -59.05 44.52
N LEU A 7 15.98 -58.86 43.24
CA LEU A 7 15.27 -58.18 42.13
C LEU A 7 14.73 -56.75 42.29
N GLY A 8 15.13 -55.91 41.31
CA GLY A 8 14.42 -54.70 40.96
C GLY A 8 15.06 -53.98 39.78
N ALA A 9 15.15 -54.64 38.63
CA ALA A 9 15.49 -53.97 37.38
C ALA A 9 14.43 -52.91 37.05
N CYS A 10 14.81 -51.64 37.00
CA CYS A 10 14.01 -50.61 36.34
C CYS A 10 14.91 -49.84 35.38
N PHE A 11 14.99 -50.42 34.18
CA PHE A 11 15.46 -49.82 32.96
C PHE A 11 14.52 -48.63 32.64
N LEU A 12 14.99 -47.40 32.79
CA LEU A 12 14.34 -46.23 32.20
C LEU A 12 15.36 -45.50 31.33
N LEU A 13 15.37 -45.94 30.08
CA LEU A 13 16.06 -45.37 28.94
C LEU A 13 15.09 -44.40 28.24
N LEU A 14 15.66 -43.30 27.72
CA LEU A 14 15.11 -42.41 26.67
C LEU A 14 14.05 -41.40 27.17
N MET A 15 14.04 -40.12 26.80
CA MET A 15 14.52 -39.43 25.59
C MET A 15 14.92 -37.99 25.98
N SER A 16 16.18 -37.61 25.76
CA SER A 16 16.54 -36.20 25.67
C SER A 16 16.05 -35.67 24.33
N VAL A 17 14.88 -35.03 24.31
CA VAL A 17 14.37 -34.32 23.14
C VAL A 17 15.26 -33.09 22.94
N SER A 18 16.27 -33.24 22.10
CA SER A 18 17.08 -32.13 21.60
C SER A 18 16.17 -31.22 20.78
N GLY A 19 15.76 -30.11 21.40
CA GLY A 19 14.99 -29.05 20.76
C GLY A 19 15.84 -28.36 19.71
N TYR A 20 15.75 -28.83 18.47
CA TYR A 20 16.20 -28.07 17.31
C TYR A 20 15.23 -26.90 17.12
N VAL A 21 15.59 -25.74 17.66
CA VAL A 21 15.01 -24.46 17.26
C VAL A 21 15.51 -24.18 15.84
N THR A 22 14.70 -24.52 14.84
CA THR A 22 14.95 -24.07 13.48
C THR A 22 14.63 -22.58 13.42
N PHE A 23 15.67 -21.76 13.54
CA PHE A 23 15.59 -20.34 13.19
C PHE A 23 15.27 -20.25 11.69
N HIS A 24 13.99 -20.09 11.36
CA HIS A 24 13.59 -19.64 10.04
C HIS A 24 14.12 -18.21 9.88
N THR A 25 15.24 -18.08 9.16
CA THR A 25 15.72 -16.79 8.70
C THR A 25 14.67 -16.23 7.75
N ALA A 26 13.80 -15.37 8.28
CA ALA A 26 12.91 -14.56 7.47
C ALA A 26 13.82 -13.75 6.55
N ARG A 27 13.81 -14.12 5.26
CA ARG A 27 14.54 -13.42 4.22
C ARG A 27 13.94 -12.02 4.14
N ALA A 28 14.63 -11.03 4.68
CA ALA A 28 14.24 -9.64 4.57
C ALA A 28 14.22 -9.30 3.07
N VAL A 29 13.02 -9.25 2.49
CA VAL A 29 12.82 -8.66 1.18
C VAL A 29 13.24 -7.21 1.35
N THR A 30 14.31 -6.79 0.66
CA THR A 30 14.78 -5.41 0.66
C THR A 30 13.70 -4.55 0.04
N ALA A 31 12.76 -4.09 0.87
CA ALA A 31 11.75 -3.14 0.47
C ALA A 31 12.48 -1.90 -0.04
N LYS A 32 12.19 -1.50 -1.28
CA LYS A 32 12.73 -0.28 -1.87
C LYS A 32 12.49 0.88 -0.90
N ALA A 33 13.51 1.68 -0.62
CA ALA A 33 13.43 2.77 0.36
C ALA A 33 12.28 3.74 0.03
N ALA A 34 11.63 4.24 1.09
CA ALA A 34 10.56 5.22 0.98
C ALA A 34 11.08 6.55 0.43
N ARG A 35 10.24 7.23 -0.36
CA ARG A 35 10.51 8.56 -0.92
C ARG A 35 9.21 9.33 -1.13
N SER A 36 9.35 10.63 -1.38
CA SER A 36 8.23 11.51 -1.71
C SER A 36 7.91 11.47 -3.21
N TYR A 37 6.61 11.46 -3.51
CA TYR A 37 6.05 11.61 -4.85
C TYR A 37 5.00 12.72 -4.82
N SER A 38 5.17 13.74 -5.65
CA SER A 38 4.19 14.81 -5.80
C SER A 38 3.40 14.68 -7.09
N GLY A 39 2.09 14.81 -7.02
CA GLY A 39 1.20 14.68 -8.18
C GLY A 39 -0.22 15.13 -7.90
N TYR A 40 -1.10 14.93 -8.87
CA TYR A 40 -2.53 15.21 -8.75
C TYR A 40 -3.29 13.93 -8.37
N LEU A 41 -4.17 14.03 -7.38
CA LEU A 41 -4.93 12.90 -6.86
C LEU A 41 -6.08 12.54 -7.81
N VAL A 42 -6.20 11.26 -8.16
CA VAL A 42 -7.19 10.75 -9.12
C VAL A 42 -7.75 9.39 -8.67
N CYS A 43 -9.04 9.13 -8.97
CA CYS A 43 -9.67 7.81 -8.84
C CYS A 43 -9.12 6.76 -9.82
N GLN A 44 -8.97 5.52 -9.37
CA GLN A 44 -8.52 4.41 -10.22
C GLN A 44 -9.46 4.16 -11.40
N SER A 45 -10.77 4.29 -11.21
CA SER A 45 -11.77 4.18 -12.29
C SER A 45 -11.54 5.19 -13.41
N CYS A 46 -11.16 6.41 -13.04
CA CYS A 46 -10.97 7.55 -13.93
C CYS A 46 -9.62 7.46 -14.67
N ALA A 47 -8.58 6.98 -13.98
CA ALA A 47 -7.27 6.74 -14.57
C ALA A 47 -7.29 5.62 -15.64
N GLY A 48 -8.22 4.66 -15.53
CA GLY A 48 -8.39 3.55 -16.47
C GLY A 48 -9.48 3.75 -17.52
N ALA A 49 -10.14 4.90 -17.58
CA ALA A 49 -11.23 5.15 -18.53
C ALA A 49 -10.72 5.06 -19.97
N SER A 50 -11.42 4.28 -20.80
CA SER A 50 -10.99 3.91 -22.17
C SER A 50 -10.87 5.07 -23.15
N ARG A 51 -11.48 6.23 -22.84
CA ARG A 51 -11.35 7.48 -23.61
C ARG A 51 -10.53 8.56 -22.89
N GLY A 52 -10.00 8.25 -21.71
CA GLY A 52 -9.30 9.19 -20.83
C GLY A 52 -10.19 10.25 -20.17
N GLU A 53 -11.50 10.23 -20.43
CA GLU A 53 -12.45 11.20 -19.88
C GLU A 53 -13.08 10.68 -18.59
N ALA A 54 -12.96 11.44 -17.51
CA ALA A 54 -13.60 11.18 -16.23
C ALA A 54 -15.08 11.61 -16.27
N ALA A 55 -15.84 11.18 -15.26
CA ALA A 55 -17.27 11.51 -15.16
C ALA A 55 -17.58 13.00 -14.98
N ASP A 56 -16.55 13.84 -14.76
CA ASP A 56 -16.64 15.30 -14.73
C ASP A 56 -16.24 15.97 -16.06
N GLY A 57 -16.04 15.18 -17.12
CA GLY A 57 -15.60 15.67 -18.44
C GLY A 57 -14.10 15.90 -18.56
N THR A 58 -13.33 15.69 -17.50
CA THR A 58 -11.88 15.93 -17.51
C THR A 58 -11.15 14.84 -18.28
N ARG A 59 -10.26 15.23 -19.20
CA ARG A 59 -9.28 14.32 -19.81
C ARG A 59 -8.12 14.09 -18.86
N VAL A 60 -8.29 13.17 -17.93
CA VAL A 60 -7.40 12.97 -16.76
C VAL A 60 -5.95 12.62 -17.14
N PRO A 61 -5.65 11.81 -18.17
CA PRO A 61 -4.27 11.55 -18.56
C PRO A 61 -3.49 12.79 -19.05
N GLU A 62 -4.21 13.81 -19.55
CA GLU A 62 -3.63 15.06 -20.06
C GLU A 62 -3.72 16.22 -19.07
N HIS A 63 -4.85 16.31 -18.34
CA HIS A 63 -5.21 17.41 -17.46
C HIS A 63 -5.69 16.91 -16.08
N PRO A 64 -4.88 16.13 -15.36
CA PRO A 64 -5.28 15.60 -14.05
C PRO A 64 -5.51 16.71 -13.02
N GLU A 65 -4.96 17.91 -13.22
CA GLU A 65 -5.21 19.07 -12.39
C GLU A 65 -6.67 19.57 -12.43
N LEU A 66 -7.39 19.33 -13.53
CA LEU A 66 -8.78 19.75 -13.68
C LEU A 66 -9.77 18.75 -13.07
N HIS A 67 -9.29 17.61 -12.59
CA HIS A 67 -10.14 16.59 -12.02
C HIS A 67 -10.75 17.06 -10.69
N THR A 68 -12.07 17.00 -10.62
CA THR A 68 -12.83 17.64 -9.54
C THR A 68 -12.89 16.78 -8.29
N VAL A 69 -12.84 17.43 -7.12
CA VAL A 69 -13.05 16.79 -5.83
C VAL A 69 -14.46 16.21 -5.72
N ALA A 70 -15.45 16.86 -6.35
CA ALA A 70 -16.81 16.34 -6.43
C ALA A 70 -16.86 14.97 -7.14
N CYS A 71 -16.06 14.78 -8.20
CA CYS A 71 -15.91 13.47 -8.83
C CYS A 71 -15.21 12.48 -7.91
N LEU A 72 -14.10 12.87 -7.28
CA LEU A 72 -13.35 12.02 -6.33
C LEU A 72 -14.19 11.50 -5.15
N ARG A 73 -15.24 12.23 -4.77
CA ARG A 73 -16.20 11.86 -3.71
C ARG A 73 -17.33 10.93 -4.17
N LYS A 74 -17.47 10.65 -5.48
CA LYS A 74 -18.54 9.77 -5.97
C LYS A 74 -18.32 8.33 -5.48
N PRO A 75 -19.39 7.56 -5.22
CA PRO A 75 -19.28 6.19 -4.69
C PRO A 75 -18.35 5.29 -5.51
N PHE A 76 -18.40 5.37 -6.84
CA PHE A 76 -17.54 4.56 -7.70
C PHE A 76 -16.05 4.95 -7.61
N CYS A 77 -15.75 6.23 -7.35
CA CYS A 77 -14.39 6.71 -7.13
C CYS A 77 -13.83 6.17 -5.81
N ILE A 78 -14.60 6.33 -4.73
CA ILE A 78 -14.26 5.81 -3.40
C ILE A 78 -14.03 4.30 -3.46
N ALA A 79 -14.92 3.56 -4.12
CA ALA A 79 -14.83 2.09 -4.24
C ALA A 79 -13.64 1.63 -5.08
N SER A 80 -13.29 2.37 -6.14
CA SER A 80 -12.12 2.02 -6.97
C SER A 80 -10.79 2.33 -6.30
N GLY A 81 -10.77 3.24 -5.32
CA GLY A 81 -9.56 3.73 -4.66
C GLY A 81 -8.84 4.81 -5.48
N TYR A 82 -7.66 5.21 -5.01
CA TYR A 82 -6.98 6.40 -5.50
C TYR A 82 -5.55 6.11 -5.99
N GLY A 83 -5.02 7.07 -6.73
CA GLY A 83 -3.67 7.12 -7.27
C GLY A 83 -3.24 8.57 -7.48
N ILE A 84 -2.01 8.74 -7.96
CA ILE A 84 -1.49 10.05 -8.34
C ILE A 84 -0.99 10.04 -9.79
N PHE A 85 -1.28 11.11 -10.51
CA PHE A 85 -0.59 11.42 -11.77
C PHE A 85 0.61 12.31 -11.47
N ILE A 86 1.81 11.83 -11.81
CA ILE A 86 3.07 12.54 -11.64
C ILE A 86 3.52 13.04 -13.02
N ARG A 87 3.87 14.33 -13.10
CA ARG A 87 4.42 14.90 -14.33
C ARG A 87 5.88 14.46 -14.52
N GLY A 88 6.14 13.76 -15.62
CA GLY A 88 7.47 13.37 -16.06
C GLY A 88 8.27 14.56 -16.60
N ARG A 89 9.57 14.34 -16.83
CA ARG A 89 10.47 15.36 -17.43
C ARG A 89 10.12 15.70 -18.88
N ASP A 90 9.44 14.78 -19.57
CA ASP A 90 8.90 14.95 -20.92
C ASP A 90 7.56 15.71 -20.93
N GLY A 91 7.11 16.18 -19.76
CA GLY A 91 5.85 16.92 -19.61
C GLY A 91 4.61 16.03 -19.57
N LYS A 92 4.73 14.73 -19.81
CA LYS A 92 3.61 13.77 -19.78
C LYS A 92 3.31 13.33 -18.36
N TYR A 93 2.05 13.02 -18.09
CA TYR A 93 1.66 12.47 -16.80
C TYR A 93 1.73 10.94 -16.79
N VAL A 94 2.23 10.38 -15.69
CA VAL A 94 2.28 8.94 -15.45
C VAL A 94 1.49 8.62 -14.20
N TYR A 95 0.57 7.67 -14.32
CA TYR A 95 -0.26 7.21 -13.21
C TYR A 95 0.47 6.20 -12.32
N TYR A 96 0.39 6.42 -11.02
CA TYR A 96 0.82 5.49 -9.99
C TYR A 96 -0.33 5.20 -9.03
N LYS A 97 -0.66 3.91 -8.88
CA LYS A 97 -1.71 3.47 -7.96
C LYS A 97 -1.23 3.57 -6.52
N LEU A 98 -2.08 4.02 -5.61
CA LEU A 98 -1.84 3.83 -4.17
C LEU A 98 -2.29 2.44 -3.75
N ASP A 99 -1.59 1.84 -2.81
CA ASP A 99 -2.07 0.66 -2.10
C ASP A 99 -3.37 0.93 -1.33
N GLN A 100 -3.94 -0.12 -0.74
CA GLN A 100 -5.22 -0.01 0.00
C GLN A 100 -5.12 1.00 1.14
N LYS A 101 -4.00 0.99 1.88
CA LYS A 101 -3.72 1.95 2.95
C LYS A 101 -3.66 3.38 2.40
N GLY A 102 -2.90 3.63 1.34
CA GLY A 102 -2.78 4.95 0.73
C GLY A 102 -4.09 5.47 0.17
N SER A 103 -4.90 4.60 -0.45
CA SER A 103 -6.24 4.96 -0.91
C SER A 103 -7.15 5.38 0.26
N ALA A 104 -7.11 4.66 1.38
CA ALA A 104 -7.87 5.03 2.57
C ALA A 104 -7.40 6.37 3.16
N LEU A 105 -6.08 6.58 3.28
CA LEU A 105 -5.50 7.84 3.75
C LEU A 105 -5.88 9.02 2.84
N ALA A 106 -5.80 8.85 1.53
CA ALA A 106 -6.19 9.88 0.57
C ALA A 106 -7.65 10.31 0.77
N TYR A 107 -8.57 9.37 0.99
CA TYR A 107 -9.96 9.72 1.27
C TYR A 107 -10.13 10.41 2.63
N GLN A 108 -9.63 9.78 3.70
CA GLN A 108 -9.87 10.20 5.09
C GLN A 108 -9.18 11.52 5.44
N ASN A 109 -8.02 11.80 4.87
CA ASN A 109 -7.23 12.97 5.21
C ASN A 109 -7.39 14.11 4.21
N ILE A 110 -7.76 13.82 2.96
CA ILE A 110 -7.75 14.80 1.89
C ILE A 110 -9.13 14.92 1.25
N VAL A 111 -9.59 13.92 0.49
CA VAL A 111 -10.81 14.03 -0.33
C VAL A 111 -12.04 14.38 0.50
N SER A 112 -12.20 13.79 1.69
CA SER A 112 -13.36 14.07 2.57
C SER A 112 -13.31 15.43 3.28
N LYS A 113 -12.15 16.11 3.32
CA LYS A 113 -11.90 17.30 4.14
C LYS A 113 -11.53 18.54 3.35
N THR A 114 -10.92 18.39 2.17
CA THR A 114 -10.46 19.52 1.35
C THR A 114 -11.63 20.43 0.95
N VAL A 115 -11.33 21.73 0.90
CA VAL A 115 -12.24 22.77 0.41
C VAL A 115 -12.01 23.10 -1.06
N ARG A 116 -10.99 22.51 -1.69
CA ARG A 116 -10.71 22.69 -3.11
C ARG A 116 -11.82 22.09 -3.97
N ALA A 117 -12.14 22.76 -5.07
CA ALA A 117 -13.04 22.23 -6.09
C ALA A 117 -12.32 21.26 -7.04
N ASP A 118 -11.07 21.57 -7.39
CA ASP A 118 -10.19 20.89 -8.33
C ASP A 118 -8.71 21.17 -7.96
N HIS A 119 -7.76 20.89 -8.86
CA HIS A 119 -6.32 21.08 -8.65
C HIS A 119 -5.79 20.41 -7.37
N LEU A 120 -6.36 19.25 -7.03
CA LEU A 120 -6.04 18.55 -5.79
C LEU A 120 -4.66 17.88 -5.88
N ARG A 121 -3.64 18.67 -5.55
CA ARG A 121 -2.24 18.24 -5.52
C ARG A 121 -1.91 17.62 -4.17
N VAL A 122 -1.19 16.51 -4.19
CA VAL A 122 -0.78 15.78 -3.00
C VAL A 122 0.69 15.39 -3.07
N GLU A 123 1.28 15.21 -1.90
CA GLU A 123 2.55 14.53 -1.68
C GLU A 123 2.29 13.18 -1.01
N VAL A 124 2.76 12.11 -1.64
CA VAL A 124 2.67 10.74 -1.13
C VAL A 124 4.05 10.31 -0.71
N ILE A 125 4.19 9.83 0.53
CA ILE A 125 5.43 9.25 1.05
C ILE A 125 5.27 7.74 1.05
N GLY A 126 6.22 7.03 0.44
CA GLY A 126 6.20 5.57 0.43
C GLY A 126 7.17 4.92 -0.55
N SER A 127 7.01 3.61 -0.74
CA SER A 127 7.89 2.79 -1.56
C SER A 127 7.22 2.38 -2.87
N LEU A 128 7.86 2.62 -4.01
CA LEU A 128 7.31 2.23 -5.32
C LEU A 128 7.67 0.79 -5.67
N GLN A 129 6.64 -0.04 -5.87
CA GLN A 129 6.74 -1.43 -6.29
C GLN A 129 5.75 -1.69 -7.42
N ASN A 130 6.24 -2.09 -8.61
CA ASN A 130 5.38 -2.48 -9.75
C ASN A 130 4.27 -1.46 -10.10
N ARG A 131 4.59 -0.16 -10.15
CA ARG A 131 3.64 0.96 -10.37
C ARG A 131 2.63 1.22 -9.24
N ILE A 132 2.79 0.55 -8.09
CA ILE A 132 2.01 0.78 -6.88
C ILE A 132 2.92 1.46 -5.85
N ILE A 133 2.44 2.55 -5.25
CA ILE A 133 3.10 3.17 -4.10
C ILE A 133 2.53 2.52 -2.84
N VAL A 134 3.38 1.78 -2.13
CA VAL A 134 3.10 1.28 -0.79
C VAL A 134 3.20 2.47 0.16
N THR A 135 2.06 2.93 0.67
CA THR A 135 1.93 4.29 1.18
C THR A 135 2.15 4.34 2.69
N GLU A 136 3.05 5.22 3.09
CA GLU A 136 3.27 5.56 4.50
C GLU A 136 2.37 6.71 4.92
N ASN A 137 2.32 7.78 4.10
CA ASN A 137 1.55 8.99 4.37
C ASN A 137 1.10 9.70 3.08
N VAL A 138 0.05 10.53 3.18
CA VAL A 138 -0.45 11.39 2.10
C VAL A 138 -0.77 12.78 2.66
N ILE A 139 -0.28 13.82 2.01
CA ILE A 139 -0.37 15.22 2.45
C ILE A 139 -0.93 16.07 1.29
N GLU A 140 -1.94 16.89 1.54
CA GLU A 140 -2.42 17.88 0.56
C GLU A 140 -1.41 19.04 0.42
N LYS A 141 -1.25 19.57 -0.81
CA LYS A 141 -0.31 20.66 -1.13
C LYS A 141 -1.00 21.95 -1.59
#